data_AF-A0A7K9NWP3-F1
#
_entry.id   AF-A0A7K9NWP3-F1
#
_cell.length_a   1.000
_cell.length_b   1.000
_cell.length_c   1.000
_cell.angle_alpha   90.00
_cell.angle_beta   90.00
_cell.angle_gamma   90.00
#
_symmetry.space_group_name_H-M   'P 1'
#
loop_
_entity.id
_entity.type
_entity.pdbx_description
1 polymer ?
#
loop_
_entity_poly.entity_id
_entity_poly.type
_entity_poly.pdbx_seq_one_letter_code
_entity_poly.pdbx_strand_id
1 'polypeptide(L)'
;RHWLASAYPPFAVPYFVYDVYAMYLCHRQRAQVKGHREGPAGAAAAFLRHELLMVLHHAAMVLVCFPVATLWRQGKGDFFLGCLLMAELSTPFVCLGKVLILFRRQHTALHKLNGVALLVTFLGCRVLLFPYLYWAYGRHRGLSLLRVPAALPPSYNAAAAALLAPQLYWFGLICRGAWRLFRPQGTPP
;
A
#
# COMPACT_ATOMS: atom_id res chain seq x y z
N ARG A 1 -22.88 12.48 5.08
CA ARG A 1 -22.48 11.53 4.02
C ARG A 1 -21.67 12.28 2.97
N HIS A 2 -20.41 11.93 2.74
CA HIS A 2 -19.56 12.58 1.73
C HIS A 2 -19.70 11.88 0.37
N TRP A 3 -19.84 12.63 -0.72
CA TRP A 3 -20.05 12.10 -2.06
C TRP A 3 -18.87 11.26 -2.54
N LEU A 4 -17.63 11.71 -2.25
CA LEU A 4 -16.40 10.99 -2.62
C LEU A 4 -16.34 9.59 -2.02
N ALA A 5 -16.81 9.43 -0.77
CA ALA A 5 -16.88 8.15 -0.06
C ALA A 5 -17.93 7.18 -0.65
N SER A 6 -18.76 7.64 -1.60
CA SER A 6 -19.71 6.80 -2.34
C SER A 6 -19.25 6.57 -3.78
N ALA A 7 -18.64 7.56 -4.42
CA ALA A 7 -18.22 7.49 -5.83
C ALA A 7 -16.87 6.79 -6.04
N TYR A 8 -15.93 6.94 -5.12
CA TYR A 8 -14.57 6.43 -5.29
C TYR A 8 -14.46 4.89 -5.22
N PRO A 9 -15.08 4.17 -4.27
CA PRO A 9 -14.87 2.73 -4.18
C PRO A 9 -15.29 1.94 -5.44
N PRO A 10 -16.43 2.23 -6.11
CA PRO A 10 -16.77 1.59 -7.38
C PRO A 10 -15.76 1.87 -8.49
N PHE A 11 -15.18 3.08 -8.53
CA PHE A 11 -14.10 3.42 -9.46
C PHE A 11 -12.79 2.67 -9.14
N ALA A 12 -12.49 2.43 -7.86
CA ALA A 12 -11.24 1.78 -7.44
C ALA A 12 -11.18 0.29 -7.84
N VAL A 13 -12.31 -0.40 -7.94
CA VAL A 13 -12.35 -1.84 -8.30
C VAL A 13 -11.71 -2.13 -9.67
N PRO A 14 -12.15 -1.52 -10.79
CA PRO A 14 -11.52 -1.77 -12.09
C PRO A 14 -10.04 -1.35 -12.11
N TYR A 15 -9.66 -0.34 -11.33
CA TYR A 15 -8.26 0.05 -11.16
C TYR A 15 -7.42 -1.06 -10.50
N PHE A 16 -7.87 -1.66 -9.39
CA PHE A 16 -7.15 -2.76 -8.74
C PHE A 16 -7.08 -4.01 -9.62
N VAL A 17 -8.14 -4.32 -10.37
CA VAL A 17 -8.14 -5.43 -11.33
C VAL A 17 -7.12 -5.19 -12.45
N TYR A 18 -7.10 -3.97 -12.99
CA TYR A 18 -6.12 -3.57 -13.99
C TYR A 18 -4.68 -3.66 -13.47
N ASP A 19 -4.41 -3.22 -12.23
CA ASP A 19 -3.05 -3.25 -11.68
C ASP A 19 -2.52 -4.68 -11.52
N VAL A 20 -3.35 -5.63 -11.06
CA VAL A 20 -2.99 -7.07 -11.01
C VAL A 20 -2.66 -7.61 -12.39
N TYR A 21 -3.45 -7.25 -13.41
CA TYR A 21 -3.18 -7.65 -14.78
C TYR A 21 -1.86 -7.05 -15.31
N ALA A 22 -1.61 -5.76 -15.06
CA ALA A 22 -0.37 -5.10 -15.43
C ALA A 22 0.85 -5.71 -14.72
N MET A 23 0.72 -6.08 -13.44
CA MET A 23 1.73 -6.82 -12.69
C MET A 23 2.04 -8.19 -13.33
N TYR A 24 1.02 -8.93 -13.76
CA TYR A 24 1.20 -10.20 -14.45
C TYR A 24 1.94 -10.04 -15.79
N LEU A 25 1.58 -9.04 -16.60
CA LEU A 25 2.28 -8.73 -17.84
C LEU A 25 3.75 -8.37 -17.60
N CYS A 26 4.02 -7.52 -16.60
CA CYS A 26 5.39 -7.18 -16.20
C CYS A 26 6.19 -8.42 -15.78
N HIS A 27 5.57 -9.34 -15.03
CA HIS A 27 6.21 -10.58 -14.61
C HIS A 27 6.59 -11.45 -15.81
N ARG A 28 5.66 -11.65 -16.76
CA ARG A 28 5.92 -12.41 -17.99
C ARG A 28 7.03 -11.79 -18.82
N GLN A 29 7.02 -10.48 -19.02
CA GLN A 29 8.03 -9.80 -19.81
C GLN A 29 9.42 -9.92 -19.16
N ARG A 30 9.52 -9.81 -17.83
CA ARG A 30 10.78 -10.01 -17.09
C ARG A 30 11.29 -11.45 -17.22
N ALA A 31 10.41 -12.44 -17.18
CA ALA A 31 10.78 -13.85 -17.37
C ALA A 31 11.30 -14.11 -18.80
N GLN A 32 10.65 -13.53 -19.81
CA GLN A 32 11.07 -13.63 -21.21
C GLN A 32 12.46 -13.02 -21.44
N VAL A 33 12.73 -11.83 -20.88
CA VAL A 33 14.07 -11.18 -20.98
C VAL A 33 15.15 -12.04 -20.32
N LYS A 34 14.81 -12.82 -19.30
CA LYS A 34 15.71 -13.77 -18.63
C LYS A 34 15.79 -15.14 -19.32
N GLY A 35 15.24 -15.29 -20.52
CA GLY A 35 15.25 -16.54 -21.28
C GLY A 35 14.33 -17.64 -20.76
N HIS A 36 13.50 -17.38 -19.75
CA HIS A 36 12.54 -18.35 -19.23
C HIS A 36 11.27 -18.33 -20.10
N ARG A 37 10.94 -19.45 -20.75
CA ARG A 37 9.71 -19.64 -21.52
C ARG A 37 8.84 -20.70 -20.84
N GLU A 38 8.05 -20.27 -19.87
CA GLU A 38 7.00 -21.11 -19.28
C GLU A 38 5.71 -20.99 -20.11
N GLY A 39 4.93 -22.08 -20.16
CA GLY A 39 3.57 -22.04 -20.71
C GLY A 39 2.65 -21.13 -19.88
N PRO A 40 1.46 -20.74 -20.38
CA PRO A 40 0.57 -19.78 -19.72
C PRO A 40 0.21 -20.12 -18.27
N ALA A 41 -0.09 -21.41 -18.00
CA ALA A 41 -0.43 -21.88 -16.66
C ALA A 41 0.78 -21.84 -15.71
N GLY A 42 1.97 -22.20 -16.20
CA GLY A 42 3.22 -22.13 -15.42
C GLY A 42 3.56 -20.70 -15.03
N ALA A 43 3.48 -19.78 -16.00
CA ALA A 43 3.75 -18.36 -15.77
C ALA A 43 2.76 -17.73 -14.77
N ALA A 44 1.49 -18.12 -14.80
CA ALA A 44 0.49 -17.68 -13.82
C ALA A 44 0.81 -18.20 -12.41
N ALA A 45 1.15 -19.48 -12.28
CA ALA A 45 1.54 -20.07 -11.01
C ALA A 45 2.86 -19.47 -10.45
N ALA A 46 3.83 -19.18 -11.32
CA ALA A 46 5.05 -18.46 -10.95
C ALA A 46 4.73 -17.04 -10.46
N PHE A 47 3.91 -16.30 -11.20
CA PHE A 47 3.47 -14.96 -10.82
C PHE A 47 2.80 -14.95 -9.43
N LEU A 48 1.84 -15.83 -9.20
CA LEU A 48 1.14 -15.93 -7.91
C LEU A 48 2.09 -16.25 -6.76
N ARG A 49 3.09 -17.10 -6.97
CA ARG A 49 4.09 -17.42 -5.93
C ARG A 49 5.04 -16.25 -5.65
N HIS A 50 5.51 -15.59 -6.70
CA HIS A 50 6.52 -14.52 -6.57
C HIS A 50 5.93 -13.19 -6.09
N GLU A 51 4.69 -12.88 -6.48
CA GLU A 51 4.03 -11.60 -6.19
C GLU A 51 2.83 -11.79 -5.22
N LEU A 52 2.79 -12.92 -4.48
CA LEU A 52 1.66 -13.34 -3.64
C LEU A 52 1.13 -12.23 -2.74
N LEU A 53 2.02 -11.52 -2.04
CA LEU A 53 1.63 -10.49 -1.09
C LEU A 53 0.90 -9.32 -1.77
N MET A 54 1.37 -8.90 -2.95
CA MET A 54 0.73 -7.83 -3.71
C MET A 54 -0.60 -8.30 -4.29
N VAL A 55 -0.66 -9.52 -4.83
CA VAL A 55 -1.91 -10.10 -5.35
C VAL A 55 -2.94 -10.25 -4.24
N LEU A 56 -2.54 -10.76 -3.07
CA LEU A 56 -3.40 -10.90 -1.90
C LEU A 56 -3.90 -9.54 -1.41
N HIS A 57 -3.05 -8.51 -1.39
CA HIS A 57 -3.45 -7.16 -1.06
C HIS A 57 -4.56 -6.65 -2.01
N HIS A 58 -4.37 -6.78 -3.32
CA HIS A 58 -5.37 -6.36 -4.31
C HIS A 58 -6.67 -7.15 -4.19
N ALA A 59 -6.57 -8.47 -4.01
CA ALA A 59 -7.72 -9.33 -3.78
C ALA A 59 -8.47 -8.92 -2.50
N ALA A 60 -7.78 -8.61 -1.40
CA ALA A 60 -8.39 -8.12 -0.18
C ALA A 60 -9.07 -6.76 -0.38
N MET A 61 -8.45 -5.83 -1.12
CA MET A 61 -9.05 -4.53 -1.42
C MET A 61 -10.38 -4.68 -2.19
N VAL A 62 -10.44 -5.59 -3.16
CA VAL A 62 -11.62 -5.80 -4.01
C VAL A 62 -12.67 -6.69 -3.35
N LEU A 63 -12.27 -7.80 -2.73
CA LEU A 63 -13.19 -8.81 -2.21
C LEU A 63 -13.63 -8.55 -0.76
N VAL A 64 -12.89 -7.73 -0.02
CA VAL A 64 -13.19 -7.44 1.40
C VAL A 64 -13.42 -5.94 1.61
N CYS A 65 -12.45 -5.09 1.29
CA CYS A 65 -12.57 -3.66 1.61
C CYS A 65 -13.68 -2.96 0.80
N PHE A 66 -13.86 -3.32 -0.47
CA PHE A 66 -14.92 -2.74 -1.30
C PHE A 66 -16.34 -3.09 -0.80
N PRO A 67 -16.71 -4.36 -0.54
CA PRO A 67 -18.02 -4.69 0.04
C PRO A 67 -18.24 -4.03 1.41
N VAL A 68 -17.21 -3.99 2.26
CA VAL A 68 -17.26 -3.29 3.55
C VAL A 68 -17.55 -1.80 3.33
N ALA A 69 -16.87 -1.14 2.39
CA ALA A 69 -16.99 0.29 2.15
C ALA A 69 -18.29 0.71 1.43
N THR A 70 -18.92 -0.20 0.67
CA THR A 70 -20.08 0.13 -0.18
C THR A 70 -21.39 -0.51 0.29
N LEU A 71 -21.36 -1.79 0.67
CA LEU A 71 -22.56 -2.56 1.01
C LEU A 71 -22.83 -2.53 2.51
N TRP A 72 -21.83 -2.81 3.33
CA TRP A 72 -22.01 -2.94 4.79
C TRP A 72 -21.81 -1.64 5.56
N ARG A 73 -21.25 -0.61 4.91
CA ARG A 73 -20.97 0.68 5.55
C ARG A 73 -22.22 1.41 6.04
N GLN A 74 -23.38 1.17 5.42
CA GLN A 74 -24.66 1.83 5.76
C GLN A 74 -24.54 3.37 5.86
N GLY A 75 -23.70 3.99 5.04
CA GLY A 75 -23.48 5.45 5.05
C GLY A 75 -22.68 6.01 6.24
N LYS A 76 -22.13 5.16 7.12
CA LYS A 76 -21.32 5.56 8.28
C LYS A 76 -19.83 5.57 7.96
N GLY A 77 -19.01 6.20 8.80
CA GLY A 77 -17.54 6.07 8.71
C GLY A 77 -16.88 6.75 7.49
N ASP A 78 -17.50 7.77 6.89
CA ASP A 78 -16.90 8.52 5.77
C ASP A 78 -15.53 9.09 6.11
N PHE A 79 -15.36 9.60 7.34
CA PHE A 79 -14.07 10.10 7.84
C PHE A 79 -12.98 9.02 7.78
N PHE A 80 -13.28 7.83 8.33
CA PHE A 80 -12.34 6.71 8.34
C PHE A 80 -12.01 6.22 6.93
N LEU A 81 -13.01 6.12 6.05
CA LEU A 81 -12.78 5.76 4.66
C LEU A 81 -11.90 6.80 3.96
N GLY A 82 -12.17 8.10 4.13
CA GLY A 82 -11.35 9.17 3.58
C GLY A 82 -9.89 9.12 4.06
N CYS A 83 -9.69 8.88 5.36
CA CYS A 83 -8.37 8.64 5.93
C CYS A 83 -7.66 7.45 5.28
N LEU A 84 -8.34 6.30 5.13
CA LEU A 84 -7.77 5.12 4.48
C LEU A 84 -7.38 5.39 3.02
N LEU A 85 -8.13 6.23 2.30
CA LEU A 85 -7.79 6.63 0.93
C LEU A 85 -6.51 7.48 0.83
N MET A 86 -6.09 8.15 1.92
CA MET A 86 -4.80 8.86 1.93
C MET A 86 -3.61 7.93 1.68
N ALA A 87 -3.75 6.62 1.92
CA ALA A 87 -2.72 5.64 1.62
C ALA A 87 -2.24 5.69 0.17
N GLU A 88 -3.13 6.07 -0.77
CA GLU A 88 -2.81 6.18 -2.20
C GLU A 88 -1.83 7.31 -2.51
N LEU A 89 -1.67 8.31 -1.64
CA LEU A 89 -0.73 9.41 -1.86
C LEU A 89 0.72 8.93 -2.00
N SER A 90 1.07 7.82 -1.35
CA SER A 90 2.43 7.25 -1.45
C SER A 90 2.68 6.46 -2.75
N THR A 91 1.62 6.00 -3.43
CA THR A 91 1.69 5.13 -4.62
C THR A 91 2.48 5.79 -5.78
N PRO A 92 2.27 7.07 -6.13
CA PRO A 92 3.07 7.76 -7.15
C PRO A 92 4.57 7.72 -6.88
N PHE A 93 5.00 7.86 -5.62
CA PHE A 93 6.42 7.85 -5.25
C PHE A 93 7.04 6.45 -5.31
N VAL A 94 6.25 5.41 -5.01
CA VAL A 94 6.66 4.00 -5.24
C VAL A 94 6.88 3.74 -6.72
N CYS A 95 5.93 4.16 -7.57
CA CYS A 95 6.00 3.97 -9.01
C CYS A 95 7.14 4.77 -9.63
N LEU A 96 7.30 6.05 -9.28
CA LEU A 96 8.37 6.90 -9.77
C LEU A 96 9.75 6.32 -9.41
N GLY A 97 9.90 5.75 -8.20
CA GLY A 97 11.12 5.06 -7.80
C GLY A 97 11.49 3.91 -8.75
N LYS A 98 10.51 3.06 -9.11
CA LYS A 98 10.71 1.97 -10.07
C LYS A 98 11.05 2.47 -11.47
N VAL A 99 10.36 3.52 -11.93
CA VAL A 99 10.61 4.15 -13.24
C VAL A 99 12.03 4.71 -13.31
N LEU A 100 12.48 5.45 -12.29
CA LEU A 100 13.84 5.99 -12.27
C LEU A 100 14.93 4.91 -12.30
N ILE A 101 14.69 3.77 -11.63
CA ILE A 101 15.59 2.61 -11.70
C ILE A 101 15.62 2.03 -13.11
N LEU A 102 14.47 1.90 -13.77
CA LEU A 102 14.37 1.40 -15.15
C LEU A 102 15.18 2.28 -16.13
N PHE A 103 15.13 3.61 -15.95
CA PHE A 103 15.92 4.57 -16.73
C PHE A 103 17.38 4.71 -16.27
N ARG A 104 17.85 3.85 -15.36
CA ARG A 104 19.22 3.89 -14.77
C ARG A 104 19.55 5.23 -14.09
N ARG A 105 18.54 5.95 -13.58
CA ARG A 105 18.66 7.24 -12.89
C ARG A 105 18.73 7.11 -11.36
N GLN A 106 19.05 5.93 -10.81
CA GLN A 106 19.10 5.71 -9.36
C GLN A 106 20.15 6.55 -8.61
N HIS A 107 21.19 7.05 -9.28
CA HIS A 107 22.23 7.87 -8.66
C HIS A 107 21.88 9.37 -8.59
N THR A 108 20.76 9.77 -9.21
CA THR A 108 20.39 11.19 -9.31
C THR A 108 19.84 11.74 -7.99
N ALA A 109 19.97 13.06 -7.80
CA ALA A 109 19.30 13.76 -6.71
C ALA A 109 17.77 13.58 -6.74
N LEU A 110 17.18 13.46 -7.94
CA LEU A 110 15.76 13.17 -8.12
C LEU A 110 15.36 11.83 -7.48
N HIS A 111 16.16 10.78 -7.65
CA HIS A 111 15.88 9.48 -7.03
C HIS A 111 15.99 9.54 -5.51
N LYS A 112 16.97 10.29 -4.97
CA LYS A 112 17.11 10.54 -3.53
C LYS A 112 15.92 11.32 -2.96
N LEU A 113 15.51 12.40 -3.62
CA LEU A 113 14.36 13.21 -3.22
C LEU A 113 13.06 12.40 -3.27
N ASN A 114 12.85 11.62 -4.32
CA ASN A 114 11.73 10.68 -4.39
C ASN A 114 11.76 9.65 -3.25
N GLY A 115 12.94 9.14 -2.89
CA GLY A 115 13.11 8.25 -1.75
C GLY A 115 12.68 8.88 -0.42
N VAL A 116 13.04 10.14 -0.17
CA VAL A 116 12.57 10.90 1.01
C VAL A 116 11.07 11.13 0.96
N ALA A 117 10.54 11.58 -0.19
CA ALA A 117 9.10 11.80 -0.37
C ALA A 117 8.30 10.51 -0.14
N LEU A 118 8.80 9.38 -0.65
CA LEU A 118 8.22 8.06 -0.41
C LEU A 118 8.22 7.71 1.09
N LEU A 119 9.35 7.88 1.79
CA LEU A 119 9.44 7.60 3.23
C LEU A 119 8.44 8.42 4.04
N VAL A 120 8.38 9.73 3.79
CA VAL A 120 7.51 10.66 4.51
C VAL A 120 6.05 10.33 4.25
N THR A 121 5.67 10.17 2.98
CA THR A 121 4.28 9.89 2.61
C THR A 121 3.83 8.50 3.08
N PHE A 122 4.68 7.48 2.99
CA PHE A 122 4.36 6.14 3.47
C PHE A 122 4.22 6.11 5.00
N LEU A 123 5.14 6.75 5.73
CA LEU A 123 5.05 6.83 7.19
C LEU A 123 3.78 7.58 7.62
N GLY A 124 3.55 8.78 7.07
CA GLY A 124 2.43 9.63 7.47
C GLY A 124 1.07 9.07 7.05
N CYS A 125 0.92 8.70 5.78
CA CYS A 125 -0.37 8.37 5.19
C CYS A 125 -0.74 6.88 5.29
N ARG A 126 0.19 6.01 5.67
CA ARG A 126 -0.09 4.57 5.85
C ARG A 126 0.15 4.07 7.26
N VAL A 127 1.32 4.35 7.84
CA VAL A 127 1.67 3.78 9.16
C VAL A 127 1.05 4.59 10.30
N LEU A 128 1.32 5.90 10.35
CA LEU A 128 0.80 6.80 11.38
C LEU A 128 -0.70 7.08 11.25
N LEU A 129 -1.28 6.71 10.11
CA LEU A 129 -2.71 6.78 9.88
C LEU A 129 -3.50 6.01 10.95
N PHE A 130 -3.07 4.80 11.33
CA PHE A 130 -3.80 3.99 12.30
C PHE A 130 -3.78 4.59 13.72
N PRO A 131 -2.63 4.98 14.29
CA PRO A 131 -2.60 5.76 15.52
C PRO A 131 -3.46 7.04 15.45
N TYR A 132 -3.43 7.74 14.32
CA TYR A 132 -4.26 8.93 14.11
C TYR A 132 -5.76 8.61 14.14
N LEU A 133 -6.21 7.53 13.51
CA LEU A 133 -7.60 7.10 13.54
C LEU A 133 -8.07 6.79 14.97
N TYR A 134 -7.24 6.12 15.76
CA TYR A 134 -7.53 5.83 17.17
C TYR A 134 -7.56 7.11 17.99
N TRP A 135 -6.63 8.03 17.76
CA TRP A 135 -6.60 9.33 18.41
C TRP A 135 -7.84 10.17 18.09
N ALA A 136 -8.23 10.25 16.83
CA ALA A 136 -9.41 10.99 16.39
C ALA A 136 -10.69 10.41 17.00
N TYR A 137 -10.83 9.09 17.03
CA TYR A 137 -11.93 8.41 17.72
C TYR A 137 -11.92 8.69 19.22
N GLY A 138 -10.76 8.58 19.87
CA GLY A 138 -10.59 8.86 21.29
C GLY A 138 -10.99 10.29 21.65
N ARG A 139 -10.51 11.28 20.89
CA ARG A 139 -10.91 12.68 21.02
C ARG A 139 -12.41 12.89 20.88
N HIS A 140 -13.04 12.23 19.91
CA HIS A 140 -14.48 12.32 19.71
C HIS A 140 -15.29 11.70 20.87
N ARG A 141 -14.76 10.68 21.55
CA ARG A 141 -15.41 10.00 22.68
C ARG A 141 -14.91 10.43 24.07
N GLY A 142 -14.00 11.41 24.15
CA GLY A 142 -13.38 11.83 25.41
C GLY A 142 -12.46 10.76 26.05
N LEU A 143 -11.94 9.82 25.26
CA LEU A 143 -11.05 8.75 25.71
C LEU A 143 -9.57 9.08 25.42
N SER A 144 -8.67 8.63 26.30
CA SER A 144 -7.24 8.63 26.01
C SER A 144 -6.90 7.58 24.94
N LEU A 145 -5.87 7.85 24.13
CA LEU A 145 -5.47 7.01 22.99
C LEU A 145 -5.30 5.53 23.36
N LEU A 146 -4.63 5.25 24.49
CA LEU A 146 -4.35 3.89 24.96
C LEU A 146 -5.60 3.12 25.41
N ARG A 147 -6.70 3.82 25.73
CA ARG A 147 -7.97 3.20 26.12
C ARG A 147 -8.89 2.91 24.94
N VAL A 148 -8.61 3.48 23.77
CA VAL A 148 -9.43 3.29 22.56
C VAL A 148 -9.51 1.83 22.11
N PRO A 149 -8.41 1.03 22.07
CA PRO A 149 -8.50 -0.37 21.70
C PRO A 149 -9.44 -1.19 22.60
N ALA A 150 -9.43 -0.91 23.91
CA ALA A 150 -10.29 -1.60 24.88
C ALA A 150 -11.78 -1.16 24.77
N ALA A 151 -12.04 0.04 24.27
CA ALA A 151 -13.39 0.57 24.08
C ALA A 151 -14.03 0.17 22.74
N LEU A 152 -13.24 -0.32 21.79
CA LEU A 152 -13.71 -0.77 20.48
C LEU A 152 -14.00 -2.28 20.49
N PRO A 153 -15.00 -2.75 19.72
CA PRO A 153 -15.19 -4.18 19.54
C PRO A 153 -13.93 -4.83 18.95
N PRO A 154 -13.54 -6.05 19.38
CA PRO A 154 -12.29 -6.68 18.95
C PRO A 154 -12.13 -6.81 17.43
N SER A 155 -13.23 -6.95 16.70
CA SER A 155 -13.24 -7.03 15.24
C SER A 155 -12.67 -5.78 14.56
N TYR A 156 -12.87 -4.58 15.12
CA TYR A 156 -12.31 -3.34 14.57
C TYR A 156 -10.80 -3.28 14.78
N ASN A 157 -10.32 -3.71 15.95
CA ASN A 157 -8.89 -3.80 16.22
C ASN A 157 -8.22 -4.85 15.32
N ALA A 158 -8.88 -5.99 15.11
CA ALA A 158 -8.42 -7.02 14.19
C ALA A 158 -8.35 -6.51 12.75
N ALA A 159 -9.39 -5.80 12.28
CA ALA A 159 -9.40 -5.21 10.95
C ALA A 159 -8.30 -4.14 10.79
N ALA A 160 -8.12 -3.26 11.78
CA ALA A 160 -7.07 -2.26 11.78
C ALA A 160 -5.67 -2.91 11.74
N ALA A 161 -5.44 -3.95 12.56
CA ALA A 161 -4.19 -4.70 12.57
C ALA A 161 -3.95 -5.42 11.23
N ALA A 162 -4.97 -6.04 10.64
CA ALA A 162 -4.88 -6.70 9.35
C ALA A 162 -4.52 -5.73 8.21
N LEU A 163 -5.07 -4.51 8.24
CA LEU A 163 -4.73 -3.46 7.29
C LEU A 163 -3.35 -2.85 7.55
N LEU A 164 -2.91 -2.72 8.80
CA LEU A 164 -1.61 -2.14 9.17
C LEU A 164 -0.42 -3.10 8.95
N ALA A 165 -0.60 -4.40 9.19
CA ALA A 165 0.46 -5.40 9.09
C ALA A 165 1.26 -5.36 7.77
N PRO A 166 0.63 -5.40 6.58
CA PRO A 166 1.37 -5.31 5.32
C PRO A 166 2.06 -3.94 5.16
N GLN A 167 1.49 -2.87 5.69
CA GLN A 167 2.07 -1.53 5.64
C GLN A 167 3.36 -1.47 6.46
N LEU A 168 3.40 -2.04 7.66
CA LEU A 168 4.61 -2.11 8.48
C LEU A 168 5.70 -2.93 7.79
N TYR A 169 5.34 -4.08 7.21
CA TYR A 169 6.27 -4.91 6.45
C TYR A 169 6.89 -4.12 5.28
N TRP A 170 6.07 -3.50 4.43
CA TRP A 170 6.54 -2.72 3.29
C TRP A 170 7.32 -1.49 3.71
N PHE A 171 6.93 -0.80 4.78
CA PHE A 171 7.69 0.32 5.31
C PHE A 171 9.10 -0.13 5.74
N GLY A 172 9.22 -1.29 6.39
CA GLY A 172 10.51 -1.91 6.67
C GLY A 172 11.34 -2.18 5.42
N LEU A 173 10.74 -2.67 4.32
CA LEU A 173 11.42 -2.84 3.03
C LEU A 173 11.91 -1.50 2.47
N ILE A 174 11.08 -0.47 2.52
CA ILE A 174 11.38 0.87 2.02
C ILE A 174 12.51 1.50 2.84
N CYS A 175 12.47 1.42 4.18
CA CYS A 175 13.54 1.88 5.05
C CYS A 175 14.88 1.20 4.75
N ARG A 176 14.88 -0.12 4.53
CA ARG A 176 16.09 -0.85 4.10
C ARG A 176 16.57 -0.44 2.70
N GLY A 177 15.64 -0.13 1.79
CA GLY A 177 15.96 0.43 0.48
C GLY A 177 16.61 1.81 0.57
N ALA A 178 16.01 2.71 1.35
CA ALA A 178 16.52 4.04 1.59
C ALA A 178 17.88 4.02 2.29
N TRP A 179 18.06 3.17 3.30
CA TRP A 179 19.36 3.02 3.97
C TRP A 179 20.47 2.67 2.97
N ARG A 180 20.21 1.75 2.04
CA ARG A 180 21.18 1.41 0.98
C ARG A 180 21.43 2.56 0.01
N LEU A 181 20.43 3.40 -0.25
CA LEU A 181 20.55 4.56 -1.14
C LEU A 181 21.35 5.71 -0.51
N PHE A 182 21.22 5.90 0.80
CA PHE A 182 21.87 7.01 1.54
C PHE A 182 23.19 6.61 2.20
N ARG A 183 23.50 5.32 2.29
CA ARG A 183 24.79 4.87 2.79
C ARG A 183 25.92 5.40 1.89
N PRO A 184 26.95 6.07 2.44
CA PRO A 184 28.11 6.48 1.66
C PRO A 184 28.71 5.24 0.98
N GLN A 185 28.94 5.32 -0.33
CA GLN A 185 29.85 4.36 -0.95
C GLN A 185 31.22 4.64 -0.33
N GLY A 186 31.70 3.71 0.48
CA GLY A 186 33.08 3.78 0.97
C GLY A 186 33.99 3.92 -0.24
N THR A 187 34.94 4.83 -0.16
CA THR A 187 36.04 4.94 -1.11
C THR A 187 36.61 3.53 -1.34
N PRO A 188 36.66 3.03 -2.59
CA PRO A 188 37.39 1.79 -2.85
C PRO A 188 38.87 2.01 -2.46
N PRO A 189 39.56 0.98 -1.92
CA PRO A 189 40.98 1.06 -1.64
C PRO A 189 41.81 1.26 -2.90
#